data_AF-A0AAV8XKD6-F1
#
_entry.id   AF-A0AAV8XKD6-F1
#
_cell.length_a   1.000
_cell.length_b   1.000
_cell.length_c   1.000
_cell.angle_alpha   90.00
_cell.angle_beta   90.00
_cell.angle_gamma   90.00
#
_symmetry.space_group_name_H-M   'P 1'
#
loop_
_entity.id
_entity.type
_entity.pdbx_description
1 polymer ?
#
loop_
_entity_poly.entity_id
_entity_poly.type
_entity_poly.pdbx_seq_one_letter_code
_entity_poly.pdbx_strand_id
1 'polypeptide(L)' 'MPPKESGEQTFNIRKAFGDVCMAYWQTTKWHKSLKEGREDVNDEARSGSPSTSRTDERVTQVREFLNTGRRMSRR' A
#
# COMPACT_ATOMS: atom_id res chain seq x y z
N MET A 1 -20.38 17.33 6.26
CA MET A 1 -21.24 16.68 5.25
C MET A 1 -20.52 16.68 3.92
N PRO A 2 -20.36 15.54 3.23
CA PRO A 2 -19.80 15.55 1.88
C PRO A 2 -20.77 16.25 0.89
N PRO A 3 -20.27 16.81 -0.22
CA PRO A 3 -21.09 17.47 -1.24
C PRO A 3 -22.15 16.52 -1.84
N LYS A 4 -23.39 17.01 -2.00
CA LYS A 4 -24.57 16.22 -2.42
C LYS A 4 -24.38 15.46 -3.73
N GLU A 5 -23.61 16.00 -4.67
CA GLU A 5 -23.33 15.39 -5.99
C GLU A 5 -22.45 14.13 -5.94
N SER A 6 -21.60 13.99 -4.91
CA SER A 6 -20.75 12.79 -4.74
C SER A 6 -21.59 11.57 -4.32
N GLY A 7 -22.68 11.81 -3.58
CA GLY A 7 -23.59 10.75 -3.12
C GLY A 7 -24.40 10.11 -4.25
N GLU A 8 -24.86 10.90 -5.22
CA GLU A 8 -25.69 10.41 -6.33
C GLU A 8 -24.90 9.54 -7.31
N GLN A 9 -23.66 9.92 -7.63
CA GLN A 9 -22.84 9.15 -8.57
C GLN A 9 -22.36 7.83 -7.95
N THR A 10 -21.97 7.84 -6.67
CA THR A 10 -21.62 6.61 -5.96
C THR A 10 -22.82 5.69 -5.75
N PHE A 11 -24.02 6.25 -5.56
CA PHE A 11 -25.27 5.50 -5.54
C PHE A 11 -25.55 4.80 -6.88
N ASN A 12 -25.34 5.47 -8.01
CA ASN A 12 -25.54 4.87 -9.33
C ASN A 12 -24.56 3.71 -9.62
N ILE A 13 -23.30 3.85 -9.21
CA ILE A 13 -22.32 2.75 -9.32
C ILE A 13 -22.79 1.56 -8.47
N ARG A 14 -23.23 1.79 -7.23
CA ARG A 14 -23.76 0.71 -6.38
C ARG A 14 -25.00 0.05 -6.96
N LYS A 15 -25.89 0.82 -7.60
CA LYS A 15 -27.08 0.30 -8.28
C LYS A 15 -26.72 -0.57 -9.50
N ALA A 16 -25.69 -0.22 -10.24
CA ALA A 16 -25.26 -0.96 -11.43
C ALA A 16 -24.50 -2.25 -11.09
N PHE A 17 -23.62 -2.21 -10.10
CA PHE A 17 -22.75 -3.34 -9.74
C PHE A 17 -23.26 -4.15 -8.53
N GLY A 18 -24.29 -3.69 -7.82
CA GLY A 18 -24.88 -4.43 -6.69
C GLY A 18 -23.84 -4.85 -5.66
N ASP A 19 -23.79 -6.14 -5.35
CA ASP A 19 -22.93 -6.72 -4.32
C ASP A 19 -21.45 -6.84 -4.72
N VAL A 20 -21.13 -6.79 -6.02
CA VAL A 20 -19.74 -6.74 -6.50
C VAL A 20 -19.18 -5.32 -6.52
N CYS A 21 -19.98 -4.33 -6.13
CA CYS A 21 -19.55 -2.95 -6.04
C CYS A 21 -18.48 -2.77 -4.95
N MET A 22 -17.46 -1.97 -5.26
CA MET A 22 -16.49 -1.51 -4.26
C MET A 22 -17.19 -0.76 -3.12
N ALA A 23 -16.63 -0.87 -1.91
CA ALA A 23 -17.11 -0.14 -0.74
C ALA A 23 -17.21 1.37 -1.03
N TYR A 24 -18.20 2.03 -0.41
CA TYR A 24 -18.50 3.46 -0.63
C TYR A 24 -17.25 4.35 -0.60
N TRP A 25 -16.36 4.14 0.36
CA TRP A 25 -15.11 4.91 0.48
C TRP A 25 -14.20 4.77 -0.76
N GLN A 26 -14.06 3.55 -1.29
CA GLN A 26 -13.24 3.28 -2.48
C GLN A 26 -13.86 3.93 -3.72
N THR A 27 -15.18 3.79 -3.90
CA THR A 27 -15.90 4.43 -5.01
C THR A 27 -15.82 5.96 -4.93
N THR A 28 -15.93 6.55 -3.73
CA THR A 28 -15.74 8.00 -3.55
C THR A 28 -14.31 8.46 -3.86
N LYS A 29 -13.30 7.67 -3.48
CA LYS A 29 -11.90 7.97 -3.76
C LYS A 29 -11.64 8.00 -5.26
N TRP A 30 -12.06 6.95 -5.97
CA TRP A 30 -11.94 6.86 -7.43
C TRP A 30 -12.72 7.97 -8.14
N HIS A 31 -13.94 8.27 -7.69
CA HIS A 31 -14.74 9.36 -8.24
C HIS A 31 -14.02 10.72 -8.12
N LYS A 32 -13.42 10.98 -6.97
CA LYS A 32 -12.63 12.19 -6.75
C LYS A 32 -11.38 12.23 -7.64
N SER A 33 -10.60 11.15 -7.67
CA SER A 33 -9.38 11.09 -8.50
C SER A 33 -9.67 11.25 -9.99
N LEU A 34 -10.77 10.68 -10.48
CA LEU A 34 -11.20 10.85 -11.87
C LEU A 34 -11.59 12.30 -12.18
N LYS A 35 -12.29 12.98 -11.25
CA LYS A 35 -12.59 14.42 -11.36
C LYS A 35 -11.33 15.30 -11.32
N GLU A 36 -10.29 14.86 -10.63
CA GLU A 36 -8.99 15.53 -10.55
C GLU A 36 -8.11 15.29 -11.78
N GLY A 37 -8.60 14.56 -12.79
CA GLY A 37 -7.91 14.33 -14.05
C GLY A 37 -7.00 13.10 -14.06
N ARG A 38 -7.16 12.17 -13.11
CA ARG A 38 -6.48 10.88 -13.17
C ARG A 38 -7.11 10.01 -14.26
N GLU A 39 -6.31 9.72 -15.29
CA GLU A 39 -6.70 8.81 -16.39
C GLU A 39 -6.18 7.38 -16.18
N ASP A 40 -5.19 7.19 -15.29
CA ASP A 40 -4.60 5.88 -15.01
C ASP A 40 -5.45 5.06 -14.04
N VAL A 41 -5.82 3.86 -14.48
CA VAL A 41 -6.62 2.87 -13.75
C VAL A 41 -5.73 1.94 -12.90
N ASN A 42 -4.42 1.93 -13.13
CA ASN A 42 -3.51 1.09 -12.36
C ASN A 42 -3.38 1.57 -10.91
N ASP A 43 -3.02 0.63 -10.03
CA ASP A 43 -2.67 0.93 -8.64
C ASP A 43 -1.49 1.92 -8.59
N GLU A 44 -1.56 2.88 -7.67
CA GLU A 44 -0.39 3.71 -7.36
C GLU A 44 0.77 2.83 -6.88
N ALA A 45 1.99 3.25 -7.20
CA ALA A 45 3.19 2.58 -6.70
C ALA A 45 3.10 2.45 -5.18
N ARG A 46 2.97 1.21 -4.70
CA ARG A 46 2.94 0.95 -3.27
C ARG A 46 4.33 1.28 -2.74
N SER A 47 4.39 2.15 -1.73
CA SER A 47 5.60 2.29 -0.93
C SER A 47 5.94 0.90 -0.42
N GLY A 48 7.04 0.34 -0.93
CA GLY A 48 7.50 -0.97 -0.49
C GLY A 48 7.74 -0.94 1.02
N SER A 49 7.81 -2.13 1.64
CA SER A 49 8.20 -2.17 3.05
C SER A 49 9.57 -1.51 3.18
N PRO A 50 9.74 -0.49 4.05
CA PRO A 50 11.06 0.03 4.33
C PRO A 50 11.88 -1.11 4.92
N SER A 51 12.84 -1.63 4.15
CA SER A 51 13.76 -2.67 4.59
C SER A 51 14.74 -2.07 5.60
N THR A 52 14.25 -1.79 6.81
CA THR A 52 15.06 -1.37 7.97
C THR A 52 16.02 -2.46 8.47
N SER A 53 15.98 -3.65 7.84
CA SER A 53 16.85 -4.79 8.18
C SER A 53 18.23 -4.75 7.49
N ARG A 54 18.46 -3.88 6.49
CA ARG A 54 19.72 -3.83 5.72
C ARG A 54 20.47 -2.51 5.91
N THR A 55 20.50 -1.97 7.13
CA THR A 55 21.44 -0.90 7.46
C THR A 55 22.85 -1.49 7.50
N ASP A 56 23.84 -0.79 6.94
CA ASP A 56 25.24 -1.24 6.93
C ASP A 56 25.77 -1.55 8.35
N GLU A 57 25.25 -0.85 9.36
CA GLU A 57 25.51 -1.11 10.78
C GLU A 57 25.07 -2.53 11.20
N ARG A 58 23.87 -2.96 10.80
CA ARG A 58 23.36 -4.31 11.12
C ARG A 58 24.12 -5.39 10.37
N VAL A 59 24.53 -5.10 9.12
CA VAL A 59 25.39 -5.99 8.33
C VAL A 59 26.76 -6.15 9.00
N THR A 60 27.32 -5.07 9.53
CA THR A 60 28.61 -5.07 10.24
C THR A 60 28.52 -5.85 11.55
N GLN A 61 27.48 -5.62 12.37
CA GLN A 61 27.26 -6.36 13.61
C GLN A 61 27.11 -7.87 13.38
N VAL A 62 26.36 -8.28 12.34
CA VAL A 62 26.22 -9.71 11.99
C VAL A 62 27.55 -10.29 11.50
N ARG A 63 28.33 -9.54 10.71
CA ARG A 63 29.67 -9.98 10.28
C ARG A 63 30.62 -10.16 11.47
N GLU A 64 30.61 -9.24 12.42
CA GLU A 64 31.41 -9.33 13.66
C GLU A 64 30.98 -10.52 14.54
N PHE A 65 29.67 -10.73 14.70
CA PHE A 65 29.14 -11.89 15.41
C PHE A 65 29.55 -13.22 14.75
N LEU A 66 29.48 -13.31 13.42
CA LEU A 66 29.92 -14.50 12.69
C LEU A 66 31.44 -14.72 12.78
N ASN A 67 32.23 -13.65 12.79
CA ASN A 67 33.68 -13.73 12.94
C ASN A 67 34.11 -14.16 14.35
N THR A 68 33.40 -13.70 15.39
CA THR A 68 33.63 -14.15 16.77
C THR A 68 33.16 -15.61 16.96
N GLY A 69 32.07 -16.00 16.31
CA GLY A 69 31.54 -17.36 16.30
C GLY A 69 32.38 -18.40 15.53
N ARG A 70 33.25 -17.98 14.58
CA ARG A 70 34.16 -18.92 13.87
C ARG A 70 35.22 -19.57 14.76
N ARG A 71 35.46 -19.07 16.00
CA ARG A 71 36.26 -19.79 17.03
C ARG A 71 35.45 -20.84 17.81
N MET A 72 34.13 -20.84 17.68
CA MET A 72 33.26 -21.91 18.20
C MET A 72 33.19 -23.00 17.13
N SER A 73 34.31 -23.69 16.93
CA SER A 73 34.36 -24.91 16.12
C SER A 73 33.26 -25.86 16.58
N ARG A 74 32.54 -26.42 15.61
CA ARG A 74 31.84 -27.71 15.73
C ARG A 74 32.62 -28.61 16.70
N ARG A 75 31.95 -29.06 17.76
CA ARG A 75 32.17 -30.41 18.25
C ARG A 75 31.35 -31.35 17.39
#